data_AF-X0VZA1-F1
#
_entry.id   AF-X0VZA1-F1
#
_cell.length_a   1.000
_cell.length_b   1.000
_cell.length_c   1.000
_cell.angle_alpha   90.00
_cell.angle_beta   90.00
_cell.angle_gamma   90.00
#
_symmetry.space_group_name_H-M   'P 1'
#
loop_
_entity.id
_entity.type
_entity.pdbx_description
1 polymer ?
#
loop_
_entity_poly.entity_id
_entity_poly.type
_entity_poly.pdbx_seq_one_letter_code
_entity_poly.pdbx_strand_id
1 'polypeptide(L)'
;MQSSTIHIKVKPELAKGLKALSRKRETSIGELVRQAVLSCYQLDLLNLNEKQRRAVEAFQGGYISLGKLAEEMGMNVWSIRKWLAEHDIAQNNSFLEDDVNNA
;
A
#
# COMPACT_ATOMS: atom_id res chain seq x y z
N MET A 1 14.50 5.72 15.92
CA MET A 1 14.17 5.62 14.48
C MET A 1 15.47 5.42 13.72
N GLN A 2 15.64 4.30 13.02
CA GLN A 2 16.75 4.13 12.08
C GLN A 2 16.43 4.96 10.83
N SER A 3 17.37 5.82 10.43
CA SER A 3 17.26 6.66 9.23
C SER A 3 18.21 6.10 8.18
N SER A 4 17.70 5.84 6.99
CA SER A 4 18.49 5.42 5.83
C SER A 4 18.35 6.45 4.70
N THR A 5 19.48 6.87 4.14
CA THR A 5 19.53 7.87 3.07
C THR A 5 19.81 7.17 1.74
N ILE A 6 18.96 7.44 0.73
CA ILE A 6 19.13 6.93 -0.62
C ILE A 6 19.49 8.09 -1.55
N HIS A 7 20.55 7.94 -2.33
CA HIS A 7 20.96 8.91 -3.34
C HIS A 7 20.39 8.52 -4.72
N ILE A 8 19.41 9.28 -5.20
CA ILE A 8 18.73 9.01 -6.48
C ILE A 8 19.21 10.00 -7.53
N LYS A 9 19.80 9.48 -8.62
CA LYS A 9 20.18 10.28 -9.79
C LYS A 9 19.00 10.39 -10.73
N VAL A 10 18.58 11.62 -11.02
CA VAL A 10 17.51 11.93 -11.97
C VAL A 10 18.05 12.68 -13.17
N LYS A 11 17.40 12.52 -14.32
CA LYS A 11 17.73 13.29 -15.53
C LYS A 11 17.50 14.80 -15.29
N PRO A 12 18.31 15.69 -15.90
CA PRO A 12 18.18 17.14 -15.68
C PRO A 12 16.78 17.71 -16.00
N GLU A 13 16.11 17.19 -17.02
CA GLU A 13 14.77 17.61 -17.41
C GLU A 13 13.73 17.27 -16.33
N LEU A 14 13.80 16.06 -15.78
CA LEU A 14 12.95 15.61 -14.69
C LEU A 14 13.23 16.43 -13.42
N ALA A 15 14.49 16.76 -13.14
CA ALA A 15 14.87 17.61 -12.00
C ALA A 15 14.26 19.02 -12.10
N LYS A 16 14.20 19.61 -13.30
CA LYS A 16 13.52 20.90 -13.53
C LYS A 16 12.03 20.79 -13.23
N GLY A 17 11.37 19.74 -13.71
CA GLY A 17 9.96 19.47 -13.44
C GLY A 17 9.67 19.28 -11.95
N LEU A 18 10.46 18.46 -11.27
CA LEU A 18 10.35 18.23 -9.82
C LEU A 18 10.52 19.51 -9.01
N LYS A 19 11.48 20.37 -9.38
CA LYS A 19 11.70 21.66 -8.70
C LYS A 19 10.52 22.63 -8.87
N ALA A 20 9.90 22.64 -10.05
CA ALA A 20 8.70 23.45 -10.29
C ALA A 20 7.51 22.92 -9.48
N LEU A 21 7.32 21.59 -9.47
CA LEU A 21 6.25 20.94 -8.73
C LEU A 21 6.38 21.11 -7.22
N SER A 22 7.61 21.03 -6.70
CA SER A 22 7.88 21.16 -5.26
C SER A 22 7.53 22.55 -4.75
N ARG A 23 7.81 23.59 -5.53
CA ARG A 23 7.39 24.98 -5.24
C ARG A 23 5.88 25.13 -5.23
N LYS A 24 5.19 24.55 -6.23
CA LYS A 24 3.73 24.62 -6.34
C LYS A 24 3.01 23.92 -5.18
N ARG A 25 3.60 22.84 -4.64
CA ARG A 25 3.03 22.03 -3.56
C ARG A 25 3.62 22.34 -2.17
N GLU A 26 4.42 23.40 -2.06
CA GLU A 26 5.09 23.81 -0.80
C GLU A 26 5.82 22.65 -0.10
N THR A 27 6.48 21.80 -0.88
CA THR A 27 7.17 20.61 -0.39
C THR A 27 8.59 20.50 -0.94
N SER A 28 9.38 19.53 -0.45
CA SER A 28 10.73 19.29 -0.93
C SER A 28 10.75 18.35 -2.14
N ILE A 29 11.81 18.43 -2.96
CA ILE A 29 12.03 17.48 -4.05
C ILE A 29 12.17 16.05 -3.50
N GLY A 30 12.85 15.90 -2.36
CA GLY A 30 13.02 14.61 -1.69
C GLY A 30 11.68 13.99 -1.27
N GLU A 31 10.73 14.82 -0.83
CA GLU A 31 9.39 14.35 -0.46
C GLU A 31 8.57 13.91 -1.68
N LEU A 32 8.62 14.65 -2.78
CA LEU A 32 7.98 14.22 -4.02
C LEU A 32 8.50 12.87 -4.51
N VAL A 33 9.82 12.66 -4.42
CA VAL A 33 10.45 11.39 -4.77
C VAL A 33 10.05 10.28 -3.79
N ARG A 34 10.00 10.58 -2.49
CA ARG A 34 9.56 9.64 -1.46
C ARG A 34 8.12 9.17 -1.72
N GLN A 35 7.20 10.08 -1.99
CA GLN A 35 5.81 9.78 -2.31
C GLN A 35 5.68 8.94 -3.58
N ALA A 36 6.44 9.27 -4.63
CA ALA A 36 6.46 8.47 -5.86
C ALA A 36 6.96 7.04 -5.60
N VAL A 37 8.04 6.87 -4.82
CA VAL A 37 8.57 5.55 -4.48
C VAL A 37 7.57 4.75 -3.64
N LEU A 38 6.95 5.36 -2.62
CA LEU A 38 5.94 4.71 -1.80
C LEU A 38 4.74 4.26 -2.64
N SER A 39 4.25 5.14 -3.51
CA SER A 39 3.11 4.84 -4.39
C SER A 39 3.42 3.74 -5.41
N CYS A 40 4.63 3.72 -6.00
CA CYS A 40 4.99 2.74 -7.02
C CYS A 40 5.32 1.36 -6.45
N TYR A 41 5.97 1.32 -5.29
CA TYR A 41 6.53 0.07 -4.75
C TYR A 41 5.74 -0.49 -3.58
N GLN A 42 4.72 0.21 -3.08
CA GLN A 42 3.89 -0.20 -1.93
C GLN A 42 4.79 -0.82 -0.84
N LEU A 43 5.83 -0.06 -0.45
CA LEU A 43 6.98 -0.61 0.29
C LEU A 43 6.58 -1.35 1.57
N ASP A 44 5.42 -1.02 2.13
CA ASP A 44 4.87 -1.65 3.32
C ASP A 44 4.45 -3.12 3.07
N LEU A 45 4.19 -3.51 1.81
CA LEU A 45 4.00 -4.91 1.38
C LEU A 45 5.31 -5.68 1.20
N LEU A 46 6.48 -5.03 1.18
CA LEU A 46 7.76 -5.72 1.00
C LEU A 46 8.11 -6.65 2.17
N ASN A 47 7.59 -6.35 3.36
CA ASN A 47 7.77 -7.18 4.55
C ASN A 47 6.86 -8.42 4.55
N LEU A 48 5.92 -8.51 3.61
CA LEU A 48 5.09 -9.70 3.45
C LEU A 48 5.85 -10.78 2.70
N ASN A 49 5.80 -11.99 3.25
CA ASN A 49 6.25 -13.16 2.51
C ASN A 49 5.33 -13.38 1.29
N GLU A 50 5.77 -14.22 0.34
CA GLU A 50 4.99 -14.45 -0.88
C GLU A 50 3.56 -14.91 -0.62
N LYS A 51 3.32 -15.72 0.43
CA LYS A 51 2.00 -16.22 0.78
C LYS A 51 1.06 -15.08 1.19
N GLN A 52 1.54 -14.21 2.07
CA GLN A 52 0.81 -13.02 2.53
C GLN A 52 0.53 -12.04 1.39
N ARG A 53 1.51 -11.84 0.50
CA ARG A 53 1.34 -10.98 -0.68
C ARG A 53 0.23 -11.48 -1.60
N ARG A 54 0.24 -12.79 -1.93
CA ARG A 54 -0.82 -13.41 -2.73
C ARG A 54 -2.18 -13.31 -2.03
N ALA A 55 -2.23 -13.40 -0.71
CA ALA A 55 -3.47 -13.23 0.05
C ALA A 55 -4.01 -11.79 -0.07
N VAL A 56 -3.14 -10.77 0.03
CA VAL A 56 -3.55 -9.36 -0.17
C VAL A 56 -4.06 -9.14 -1.60
N GLU A 57 -3.35 -9.65 -2.61
CA GLU A 57 -3.79 -9.57 -4.02
C GLU A 57 -5.13 -10.28 -4.24
N ALA A 58 -5.30 -11.47 -3.67
CA ALA A 58 -6.55 -12.23 -3.74
C ALA A 58 -7.71 -11.49 -3.05
N PHE A 59 -7.45 -10.84 -1.92
CA PHE A 59 -8.46 -10.04 -1.21
C PHE A 59 -8.85 -8.79 -2.02
N GLN A 60 -7.86 -8.08 -2.57
CA GLN A 60 -8.11 -6.93 -3.45
C GLN A 60 -8.86 -7.34 -4.74
N GLY A 61 -8.60 -8.54 -5.24
CA GLY A 61 -9.34 -9.14 -6.35
C GLY A 61 -10.73 -9.68 -6.00
N GLY A 62 -11.13 -9.67 -4.72
CA GLY A 62 -12.42 -10.20 -4.26
C GLY A 62 -12.52 -11.72 -4.20
N TYR A 63 -11.39 -12.44 -4.30
CA TYR A 63 -11.35 -13.91 -4.30
C TYR A 63 -11.37 -14.53 -2.90
N ILE A 64 -11.01 -13.76 -1.87
CA ILE A 64 -11.03 -14.21 -0.47
C ILE A 64 -11.71 -13.17 0.43
N SER A 65 -12.35 -13.65 1.50
CA SER A 65 -12.98 -12.78 2.50
C SER A 65 -11.94 -12.12 3.41
N LEU A 66 -12.36 -11.07 4.13
CA LEU A 66 -11.52 -10.41 5.14
C LEU A 66 -11.09 -11.38 6.25
N GLY A 67 -11.94 -12.33 6.62
CA GLY A 67 -11.60 -13.37 7.60
C GLY A 67 -10.48 -14.29 7.11
N LYS A 68 -10.54 -14.69 5.84
CA LYS A 68 -9.48 -15.50 5.23
C LYS A 68 -8.17 -14.72 5.10
N LEU A 69 -8.24 -13.43 4.74
CA LEU A 69 -7.06 -12.56 4.75
C LEU A 69 -6.45 -12.48 6.16
N ALA A 70 -7.26 -12.32 7.21
CA ALA A 70 -6.78 -12.28 8.59
C ALA A 70 -6.01 -13.55 8.97
N GLU A 71 -6.54 -14.72 8.61
CA GLU A 71 -5.89 -16.02 8.81
C GLU A 71 -4.52 -16.10 8.10
N GLU A 72 -4.48 -15.75 6.81
CA GLU A 72 -3.24 -15.79 6.02
C GLU A 72 -2.18 -14.80 6.50
N MET A 73 -2.62 -13.69 7.08
CA MET A 73 -1.75 -12.67 7.66
C MET A 73 -1.34 -12.99 9.10
N GLY A 74 -1.91 -14.02 9.73
CA GLY A 74 -1.67 -14.36 11.14
C GLY A 74 -2.18 -13.29 12.10
N MET A 75 -3.23 -12.57 11.71
CA MET A 75 -3.82 -11.45 12.44
C MET A 75 -5.29 -11.75 12.78
N ASN A 76 -5.85 -11.05 13.76
CA ASN A 76 -7.30 -11.05 13.95
C ASN A 76 -7.97 -10.04 13.01
N VAL A 77 -9.30 -10.14 12.87
CA VAL A 77 -10.10 -9.30 11.95
C VAL A 77 -9.97 -7.80 12.24
N TRP A 78 -9.84 -7.41 13.51
CA TRP A 78 -9.69 -5.99 13.87
C TRP A 78 -8.31 -5.45 13.48
N SER A 79 -7.25 -6.22 13.76
CA SER A 79 -5.88 -5.89 13.39
C SER A 79 -5.70 -5.79 11.88
N ILE A 80 -6.31 -6.68 11.09
CA ILE A 80 -6.21 -6.60 9.62
C ILE A 80 -6.97 -5.40 9.06
N ARG A 81 -8.13 -5.01 9.62
CA ARG A 81 -8.83 -3.79 9.19
C ARG A 81 -7.98 -2.54 9.41
N LYS A 82 -7.33 -2.46 10.57
CA LYS A 82 -6.41 -1.37 10.89
C LYS A 82 -5.22 -1.38 9.93
N TRP A 83 -4.61 -2.54 9.71
CA TRP A 83 -3.47 -2.69 8.80
C TRP A 83 -3.84 -2.27 7.36
N LEU A 84 -4.99 -2.73 6.83
CA LEU A 84 -5.48 -2.33 5.51
C LEU A 84 -5.67 -0.82 5.39
N ALA A 85 -6.22 -0.16 6.43
CA ALA A 85 -6.39 1.29 6.46
C ALA A 85 -5.06 2.04 6.53
N GLU A 86 -4.08 1.54 7.28
CA GLU A 86 -2.72 2.11 7.37
C GLU A 86 -1.95 2.01 6.04
N HIS A 87 -2.31 1.05 5.18
CA HIS A 87 -1.65 0.75 3.92
C HIS A 87 -2.44 1.24 2.69
N ASP A 88 -3.47 2.06 2.90
CA ASP A 88 -4.37 2.58 1.85
C ASP A 88 -4.99 1.48 0.96
N ILE A 89 -5.20 0.28 1.51
CA ILE A 89 -5.87 -0.82 0.81
C ILE A 89 -7.37 -0.72 1.09
N ALA A 90 -8.15 -0.63 0.01
CA ALA A 90 -9.61 -0.62 0.10
C ALA A 90 -10.10 -1.85 0.87
N GLN A 91 -10.80 -1.60 1.99
CA GLN A 91 -11.56 -2.64 2.66
C GLN A 91 -12.74 -2.94 1.75
N ASN A 92 -12.70 -4.07 1.05
CA ASN A 92 -13.79 -4.51 0.19
C ASN A 92 -14.99 -4.86 1.09
N ASN A 93 -15.72 -3.83 1.50
CA ASN A 93 -16.94 -3.92 2.32
C ASN A 93 -18.16 -4.22 1.44
N SER A 94 -17.94 -4.75 0.24
CA SER A 94 -18.96 -5.24 -0.66
C SER A 94 -19.61 -6.48 -0.03
N PHE A 95 -20.51 -6.26 0.93
CA PHE A 95 -21.51 -7.26 1.29
C PHE A 95 -22.33 -7.51 0.03
N LEU A 96 -22.16 -8.67 -0.59
CA LEU A 96 -23.07 -9.18 -1.60
C LEU A 96 -24.06 -10.08 -0.85
N GLU A 97 -25.36 -9.89 -1.07
CA GLU A 97 -26.42 -10.69 -0.41
C GLU A 97 -26.21 -12.21 -0.60
N ASP A 98 -25.49 -12.62 -1.65
CA ASP A 98 -25.15 -14.01 -1.93
C ASP A 98 -24.17 -14.65 -0.92
N ASP A 99 -23.42 -13.87 -0.14
CA ASP A 99 -22.54 -14.40 0.92
C ASP A 99 -23.34 -15.09 2.04
N VAL A 100 -24.62 -14.76 2.20
CA VAL A 100 -25.53 -15.40 3.18
C VAL A 100 -25.89 -16.83 2.75
N ASN A 101 -25.85 -17.13 1.44
CA ASN A 101 -26.33 -18.40 0.89
C ASN A 101 -25.29 -19.54 0.97
N ASN A 102 -24.05 -19.25 1.37
CA ASN A 102 -22.96 -20.24 1.48
C ASN A 102 -22.44 -20.45 2.93
N ALA A 103 -23.19 -20.01 3.94
CA ALA A 103 -22.87 -20.19 5.37
C ALA A 103 -23.58 -21.41 5.99
#